data_AF-A0A968VRY3-F1
#
_entry.id   AF-A0A968VRY3-F1
#
_cell.length_a   1.000
_cell.length_b   1.000
_cell.length_c   1.000
_cell.angle_alpha   90.00
_cell.angle_beta   90.00
_cell.angle_gamma   90.00
#
_symmetry.space_group_name_H-M   'P 1'
#
loop_
_entity.id
_entity.type
_entity.pdbx_description
1 polymer ?
#
loop_
_entity_poly.entity_id
_entity_poly.type
_entity_poly.pdbx_seq_one_letter_code
_entity_poly.pdbx_strand_id
1 'polypeptide(L)'
;MESNEELRALFADDQGDHHGETHPQIVARDAARRQRVSELMDVGALRTGEDFLHAAFIFQHGSALEDYWQAHELALQAVDLGHPHPARWLAAAAYDRWLMHQGLPQKFGTQYLMRAGRWSLYEVDPLTSDEERGRWNVPSLAVAVQRADEMNRSEQGSRHVHPAQRRLASATVAELTVEVLEIEPGEAFSMPEAMPQPEPWPGDGSAPLPGYLPAGLRAALLGDGGYCAVDAAGQIVVTWFALGLPLDEPMYLAWNRVDGDPPQLKIIDLGPREAIWVSATWSAVNAERPPVLIVRAGPETCWLIGGQLPSNELAQIASSLPLLPGVRAVKAV
;
A
#
# COMPACT_ATOMS: atom_id res chain seq x y z
N MET A 1 -19.31 -9.77 36.43
CA MET A 1 -17.86 -10.01 36.57
C MET A 1 -17.16 -8.85 35.89
N GLU A 2 -16.04 -8.42 36.45
CA GLU A 2 -15.22 -7.38 35.84
C GLU A 2 -14.35 -7.98 34.73
N SER A 3 -14.16 -7.21 33.66
CA SER A 3 -13.33 -7.58 32.50
C SER A 3 -11.84 -7.55 32.86
N ASN A 4 -11.04 -8.39 32.19
CA ASN A 4 -9.63 -8.59 32.43
C ASN A 4 -8.82 -7.34 32.03
N GLU A 5 -8.19 -6.68 33.00
CA GLU A 5 -7.42 -5.46 32.78
C GLU A 5 -6.24 -5.64 31.82
N GLU A 6 -5.55 -6.78 31.88
CA GLU A 6 -4.45 -7.08 30.97
C GLU A 6 -4.95 -7.20 29.53
N LEU A 7 -6.07 -7.90 29.32
CA LEU A 7 -6.66 -8.06 28.00
C LEU A 7 -7.18 -6.73 27.43
N ARG A 8 -7.74 -5.88 28.29
CA ARG A 8 -8.13 -4.52 27.92
C ARG A 8 -6.92 -3.68 27.50
N ALA A 9 -5.78 -3.80 28.20
CA ALA A 9 -4.54 -3.13 27.83
C ALA A 9 -4.00 -3.62 26.48
N LEU A 10 -3.95 -4.95 26.28
CA LEU A 10 -3.55 -5.54 24.99
C LEU A 10 -4.41 -5.06 23.83
N PHE A 11 -5.72 -4.95 24.04
CA PHE A 11 -6.65 -4.41 23.05
C PHE A 11 -6.41 -2.91 22.78
N ALA A 12 -6.21 -2.10 23.83
CA ALA A 12 -5.93 -0.68 23.64
C ALA A 12 -4.65 -0.44 22.85
N ASP A 13 -3.58 -1.20 23.14
CA ASP A 13 -2.32 -1.14 22.42
C ASP A 13 -2.47 -1.60 20.96
N ASP A 14 -3.23 -2.68 20.73
CA ASP A 14 -3.58 -3.17 19.39
C ASP A 14 -4.29 -2.08 18.56
N GLN A 15 -5.36 -1.49 19.09
CA GLN A 15 -6.09 -0.44 18.36
C GLN A 15 -5.22 0.82 18.14
N GLY A 16 -4.35 1.16 19.10
CA GLY A 16 -3.44 2.30 18.99
C GLY A 16 -2.46 2.19 17.82
N ASP A 17 -1.89 1.01 17.60
CA ASP A 17 -0.95 0.75 16.50
C ASP A 17 -1.61 0.97 15.12
N HIS A 18 -2.88 0.53 14.96
CA HIS A 18 -3.64 0.64 13.71
C HIS A 18 -4.25 2.03 13.45
N HIS A 19 -3.88 3.04 14.24
CA HIS A 19 -4.27 4.45 14.06
C HIS A 19 -3.17 5.36 13.49
N GLY A 20 -1.95 4.87 13.21
CA GLY A 20 -0.91 5.75 12.66
C GLY A 20 0.52 5.21 12.49
N GLU A 21 0.79 3.91 12.69
CA GLU A 21 2.14 3.34 12.50
C GLU A 21 2.24 2.43 11.25
N THR A 22 3.47 2.14 10.79
CA THR A 22 3.73 1.36 9.57
C THR A 22 4.22 -0.07 9.84
N HIS A 23 4.01 -0.92 8.82
CA HIS A 23 3.69 -2.36 8.86
C HIS A 23 4.60 -3.36 9.64
N PRO A 24 5.94 -3.32 9.61
CA PRO A 24 6.73 -4.46 10.14
C PRO A 24 6.70 -4.58 11.67
N GLN A 25 6.72 -3.44 12.36
CA GLN A 25 6.70 -3.39 13.82
C GLN A 25 5.33 -3.79 14.36
N ILE A 26 4.26 -3.40 13.66
CA ILE A 26 2.88 -3.81 13.95
C ILE A 26 2.75 -5.33 13.85
N VAL A 27 3.25 -5.96 12.78
CA VAL A 27 3.15 -7.43 12.61
C VAL A 27 3.80 -8.18 13.78
N ALA A 28 4.98 -7.75 14.24
CA ALA A 28 5.66 -8.38 15.37
C ALA A 28 4.90 -8.16 16.69
N ARG A 29 4.37 -6.95 16.92
CA ARG A 29 3.57 -6.64 18.11
C ARG A 29 2.23 -7.38 18.10
N ASP A 30 1.55 -7.47 16.95
CA ASP A 30 0.32 -8.23 16.76
C ASP A 30 0.55 -9.72 17.07
N ALA A 31 1.66 -10.30 16.60
CA ALA A 31 2.03 -11.68 16.92
C ALA A 31 2.27 -11.88 18.43
N ALA A 32 2.97 -10.95 19.08
CA ALA A 32 3.21 -11.01 20.52
C ALA A 32 1.91 -10.89 21.33
N ARG A 33 1.00 -9.99 20.92
CA ARG A 33 -0.32 -9.84 21.52
C ARG A 33 -1.17 -11.11 21.35
N ARG A 34 -1.23 -11.69 20.15
CA ARG A 34 -1.94 -12.96 19.92
C ARG A 34 -1.40 -14.07 20.80
N GLN A 35 -0.07 -14.22 20.88
CA GLN A 35 0.57 -15.19 21.77
C GLN A 35 0.14 -14.98 23.23
N ARG A 36 0.13 -13.72 23.70
CA ARG A 36 -0.28 -13.41 25.06
C ARG A 36 -1.77 -13.70 25.32
N VAL A 37 -2.64 -13.41 24.37
CA VAL A 37 -4.07 -13.75 24.45
C VAL A 37 -4.27 -15.26 24.48
N SER A 38 -3.52 -16.04 23.68
CA SER A 38 -3.56 -17.51 23.74
C SER A 38 -3.21 -18.04 25.13
N GLU A 39 -2.17 -17.51 25.77
CA GLU A 39 -1.81 -17.90 27.14
C GLU A 39 -2.93 -17.57 28.15
N LEU A 40 -3.60 -16.43 28.00
CA LEU A 40 -4.75 -16.06 28.82
C LEU A 40 -5.95 -16.99 28.59
N MET A 41 -6.16 -17.44 27.36
CA MET A 41 -7.19 -18.42 27.02
C MET A 41 -6.90 -19.79 27.65
N ASP A 42 -5.66 -20.27 27.57
CA ASP A 42 -5.24 -21.57 28.11
C ASP A 42 -5.47 -21.70 29.62
N VAL A 43 -5.34 -20.59 30.35
CA VAL A 43 -5.59 -20.54 31.80
C VAL A 43 -7.02 -20.14 32.17
N GLY A 44 -7.93 -19.99 31.19
CA GLY A 44 -9.33 -19.66 31.41
C GLY A 44 -9.56 -18.24 31.95
N ALA A 45 -8.74 -17.27 31.51
CA ALA A 45 -8.81 -15.89 31.99
C ALA A 45 -9.89 -15.02 31.29
N LEU A 46 -10.43 -15.45 30.15
CA LEU A 46 -11.53 -14.78 29.45
C LEU A 46 -12.87 -15.22 30.07
N ARG A 47 -13.66 -14.30 30.62
CA ARG A 47 -14.88 -14.61 31.40
C ARG A 47 -16.11 -13.80 31.01
N THR A 48 -15.91 -12.63 30.43
CA THR A 48 -16.97 -11.67 30.08
C THR A 48 -17.02 -11.50 28.56
N GLY A 49 -18.18 -11.09 28.02
CA GLY A 49 -18.28 -10.81 26.60
C GLY A 49 -17.29 -9.72 26.12
N GLU A 50 -16.89 -8.79 26.99
CA GLU A 50 -15.85 -7.80 26.71
C GLU A 50 -14.47 -8.47 26.53
N ASP A 51 -14.12 -9.45 27.38
CA ASP A 51 -12.87 -10.21 27.23
C ASP A 51 -12.80 -10.92 25.87
N PHE A 52 -13.87 -11.64 25.53
CA PHE A 52 -13.96 -12.36 24.27
C PHE A 52 -13.93 -11.40 23.06
N LEU A 53 -14.56 -10.23 23.17
CA LEU A 53 -14.51 -9.20 22.14
C LEU A 53 -13.09 -8.66 21.92
N HIS A 54 -12.39 -8.31 23.00
CA HIS A 54 -11.02 -7.80 22.93
C HIS A 54 -10.07 -8.83 22.31
N ALA A 55 -10.17 -10.10 22.74
CA ALA A 55 -9.42 -11.19 22.15
C ALA A 55 -9.74 -11.35 20.65
N ALA A 56 -11.02 -11.27 20.26
CA ALA A 56 -11.42 -11.37 18.86
C ALA A 56 -10.80 -10.28 17.97
N PHE A 57 -10.70 -9.04 18.44
CA PHE A 57 -10.04 -7.96 17.69
C PHE A 57 -8.54 -8.23 17.49
N ILE A 58 -7.85 -8.70 18.52
CA ILE A 58 -6.41 -9.03 18.45
C ILE A 58 -6.17 -10.17 17.43
N PHE A 59 -7.03 -11.20 17.41
CA PHE A 59 -6.94 -12.27 16.40
C PHE A 59 -7.36 -11.82 15.00
N GLN A 60 -8.29 -10.85 14.88
CA GLN A 60 -8.73 -10.30 13.59
C GLN A 60 -7.57 -9.64 12.80
N HIS A 61 -6.55 -9.14 13.51
CA HIS A 61 -5.29 -8.61 12.94
C HIS A 61 -4.21 -9.68 12.72
N GLY A 62 -4.60 -10.96 12.76
CA GLY A 62 -3.76 -12.08 12.37
C GLY A 62 -3.38 -12.11 10.89
N SER A 63 -2.55 -13.09 10.56
CA SER A 63 -2.07 -13.33 9.19
C SER A 63 -2.25 -14.79 8.73
N ALA A 64 -2.65 -15.68 9.65
CA ALA A 64 -2.94 -17.07 9.35
C ALA A 64 -4.45 -17.32 9.27
N LEU A 65 -4.84 -18.39 8.56
CA LEU A 65 -6.25 -18.78 8.42
C LEU A 65 -6.88 -19.08 9.78
N GLU A 66 -6.11 -19.71 10.66
CA GLU A 66 -6.49 -20.07 12.03
C GLU A 66 -6.76 -18.83 12.89
N ASP A 67 -6.04 -17.73 12.67
CA ASP A 67 -6.26 -16.48 13.41
C ASP A 67 -7.67 -15.92 13.12
N TYR A 68 -8.08 -15.90 11.86
CA TYR A 68 -9.40 -15.40 11.46
C TYR A 68 -10.53 -16.30 11.95
N TRP A 69 -10.32 -17.62 11.93
CA TRP A 69 -11.29 -18.54 12.52
C TRP A 69 -11.41 -18.34 14.04
N GLN A 70 -10.28 -18.19 14.73
CA GLN A 70 -10.27 -17.92 16.16
C GLN A 70 -10.96 -16.60 16.50
N ALA A 71 -10.76 -15.54 15.71
CA ALA A 71 -11.46 -14.27 15.84
C ALA A 71 -12.98 -14.42 15.68
N HIS A 72 -13.42 -15.22 14.71
CA HIS A 72 -14.84 -15.51 14.50
C HIS A 72 -15.47 -16.17 15.73
N GLU A 73 -14.87 -17.27 16.22
CA GLU A 73 -15.38 -18.01 17.38
C GLU A 73 -15.40 -17.16 18.65
N LEU A 74 -14.35 -16.38 18.91
CA LEU A 74 -14.30 -15.46 20.05
C LEU A 74 -15.39 -14.39 19.96
N ALA A 75 -15.61 -13.83 18.78
CA ALA A 75 -16.66 -12.83 18.58
C ALA A 75 -18.07 -13.44 18.77
N LEU A 76 -18.32 -14.68 18.33
CA LEU A 76 -19.57 -15.40 18.63
C LEU A 76 -19.76 -15.59 20.14
N GLN A 77 -18.71 -16.00 20.85
CA GLN A 77 -18.76 -16.16 22.30
C GLN A 77 -19.06 -14.85 23.03
N ALA A 78 -18.53 -13.72 22.54
CA ALA A 78 -18.87 -12.40 23.06
C ALA A 78 -20.37 -12.07 22.88
N VAL A 79 -20.96 -12.43 21.72
CA VAL A 79 -22.41 -12.29 21.48
C VAL A 79 -23.22 -13.13 22.46
N ASP A 80 -22.85 -14.40 22.64
CA ASP A 80 -23.54 -15.33 23.53
C ASP A 80 -23.48 -14.91 25.01
N LEU A 81 -22.39 -14.24 25.40
CA LEU A 81 -22.22 -13.64 26.72
C LEU A 81 -22.89 -12.26 26.89
N GLY A 82 -23.74 -11.86 25.94
CA GLY A 82 -24.53 -10.64 26.04
C GLY A 82 -23.81 -9.36 25.62
N HIS A 83 -22.72 -9.46 24.83
CA HIS A 83 -21.98 -8.33 24.30
C HIS A 83 -22.10 -8.20 22.76
N PRO A 84 -23.32 -8.08 22.20
CA PRO A 84 -23.55 -8.23 20.76
C PRO A 84 -22.99 -7.10 19.88
N HIS A 85 -22.70 -5.92 20.42
CA HIS A 85 -22.14 -4.79 19.69
C HIS A 85 -20.74 -4.44 20.24
N PRO A 86 -19.69 -4.32 19.41
CA PRO A 86 -19.64 -4.59 17.97
C PRO A 86 -19.44 -6.08 17.60
N ALA A 87 -19.51 -7.02 18.56
CA ALA A 87 -19.16 -8.43 18.35
C ALA A 87 -19.84 -9.12 17.16
N ARG A 88 -21.12 -8.82 16.88
CA ARG A 88 -21.82 -9.38 15.70
C ARG A 88 -21.16 -9.00 14.38
N TRP A 89 -20.79 -7.72 14.23
CA TRP A 89 -20.11 -7.27 13.03
C TRP A 89 -18.72 -7.91 12.93
N LEU A 90 -18.01 -8.01 14.05
CA LEU A 90 -16.68 -8.62 14.09
C LEU A 90 -16.72 -10.11 13.72
N ALA A 91 -17.71 -10.86 14.21
CA ALA A 91 -17.90 -12.26 13.84
C ALA A 91 -18.11 -12.43 12.33
N ALA A 92 -18.98 -11.60 11.73
CA ALA A 92 -19.17 -11.60 10.28
C ALA A 92 -17.89 -11.19 9.52
N ALA A 93 -17.17 -10.18 10.01
CA ALA A 93 -15.97 -9.69 9.37
C ALA A 93 -14.80 -10.68 9.41
N ALA A 94 -14.64 -11.39 10.51
CA ALA A 94 -13.65 -12.46 10.66
C ALA A 94 -13.96 -13.65 9.75
N TYR A 95 -15.23 -14.05 9.66
CA TYR A 95 -15.67 -15.12 8.77
C TYR A 95 -15.44 -14.78 7.29
N ASP A 96 -15.79 -13.56 6.87
CA ASP A 96 -15.53 -13.09 5.52
C ASP A 96 -14.03 -13.06 5.19
N ARG A 97 -13.17 -12.72 6.16
CA ARG A 97 -11.71 -12.77 5.99
C ARG A 97 -11.19 -14.20 5.87
N TRP A 98 -11.73 -15.12 6.66
CA TRP A 98 -11.44 -16.55 6.58
C TRP A 98 -11.83 -17.15 5.22
N LEU A 99 -12.99 -16.79 4.68
CA LEU A 99 -13.42 -17.18 3.33
C LEU A 99 -12.51 -16.59 2.25
N MET A 100 -12.25 -15.27 2.32
CA MET A 100 -11.41 -14.56 1.36
C MET A 100 -10.00 -15.15 1.27
N HIS A 101 -9.37 -15.51 2.39
CA HIS A 101 -8.03 -16.12 2.41
C HIS A 101 -7.99 -17.55 1.86
N GLN A 102 -9.14 -18.20 1.72
CA GLN A 102 -9.27 -19.48 1.01
C GLN A 102 -9.62 -19.30 -0.47
N GLY A 103 -9.76 -18.05 -0.94
CA GLY A 103 -10.19 -17.73 -2.29
C GLY A 103 -11.68 -17.96 -2.54
N LEU A 104 -12.49 -18.00 -1.48
CA LEU A 104 -13.94 -18.19 -1.56
C LEU A 104 -14.66 -16.83 -1.47
N PRO A 105 -15.82 -16.67 -2.14
CA PRO A 105 -16.67 -15.49 -1.96
C PRO A 105 -16.98 -15.25 -0.48
N GLN A 106 -16.88 -14.00 -0.06
CA GLN A 106 -17.24 -13.62 1.30
C GLN A 106 -18.76 -13.69 1.47
N LYS A 107 -19.23 -13.94 2.68
CA LYS A 107 -20.65 -14.12 2.93
C LYS A 107 -21.36 -12.77 3.08
N PHE A 108 -20.82 -11.88 3.92
CA PHE A 108 -21.55 -10.70 4.37
C PHE A 108 -21.16 -9.40 3.64
N GLY A 109 -19.96 -9.30 3.08
CA GLY A 109 -19.52 -8.11 2.33
C GLY A 109 -18.72 -7.11 3.18
N THR A 110 -17.88 -7.59 4.10
CA THR A 110 -17.07 -6.71 4.96
C THR A 110 -15.65 -6.46 4.45
N GLN A 111 -15.13 -7.30 3.55
CA GLN A 111 -13.75 -7.27 3.07
C GLN A 111 -13.66 -6.55 1.73
N TYR A 112 -12.67 -5.67 1.64
CA TYR A 112 -12.34 -4.87 0.46
C TYR A 112 -10.92 -5.22 0.04
N LEU A 113 -10.65 -5.10 -1.26
CA LEU A 113 -9.35 -5.34 -1.84
C LEU A 113 -8.94 -4.11 -2.66
N MET A 114 -7.65 -3.81 -2.65
CA MET A 114 -7.05 -2.84 -3.55
C MET A 114 -6.54 -3.56 -4.80
N ARG A 115 -7.03 -3.18 -5.99
CA ARG A 115 -6.52 -3.65 -7.28
C ARG A 115 -6.20 -2.47 -8.17
N ALA A 116 -4.98 -2.42 -8.69
CA ALA A 116 -4.50 -1.33 -9.55
C ALA A 116 -4.77 0.07 -8.95
N GLY A 117 -4.58 0.22 -7.64
CA GLY A 117 -4.78 1.49 -6.93
C GLY A 117 -6.24 1.91 -6.74
N ARG A 118 -7.20 0.99 -6.92
CA ARG A 118 -8.62 1.20 -6.61
C ARG A 118 -9.14 0.17 -5.62
N TRP A 119 -9.87 0.64 -4.62
CA TRP A 119 -10.64 -0.17 -3.71
C TRP A 119 -11.87 -0.77 -4.42
N SER A 120 -12.11 -2.05 -4.21
CA SER A 120 -13.34 -2.73 -4.60
C SER A 120 -13.77 -3.69 -3.49
N LEU A 121 -15.08 -3.91 -3.37
CA LEU A 121 -15.60 -4.98 -2.51
C LEU A 121 -15.14 -6.34 -3.05
N TYR A 122 -14.63 -7.22 -2.18
CA TYR A 122 -14.30 -8.60 -2.57
C TYR A 122 -15.58 -9.36 -2.98
N GLU A 123 -15.46 -10.40 -3.80
CA GLU A 123 -16.61 -11.18 -4.30
C GLU A 123 -17.52 -11.63 -3.16
N VAL A 124 -18.82 -11.38 -3.27
CA VAL A 124 -19.83 -11.68 -2.24
C VAL A 124 -20.76 -12.79 -2.71
N ASP A 125 -21.07 -13.74 -1.83
CA ASP A 125 -22.10 -14.75 -2.06
C ASP A 125 -23.45 -14.09 -2.39
N PRO A 126 -23.98 -14.28 -3.61
CA PRO A 126 -25.22 -13.65 -4.04
C PRO A 126 -26.45 -14.17 -3.28
N LEU A 127 -26.35 -15.29 -2.56
CA LEU A 127 -27.44 -15.87 -1.78
C LEU A 127 -27.61 -15.23 -0.41
N THR A 128 -26.63 -14.47 0.08
CA THR A 128 -26.74 -13.79 1.37
C THR A 128 -27.63 -12.55 1.22
N SER A 129 -28.73 -12.53 1.98
CA SER A 129 -29.71 -11.44 1.94
C SER A 129 -29.31 -10.25 2.81
N ASP A 130 -29.84 -9.07 2.54
CA ASP A 130 -29.62 -7.90 3.39
C ASP A 130 -30.27 -8.03 4.77
N GLU A 131 -31.34 -8.83 4.90
CA GLU A 131 -31.88 -9.19 6.21
C GLU A 131 -30.87 -10.00 7.02
N GLU A 132 -30.20 -10.97 6.38
CA GLU A 132 -29.14 -11.75 7.02
C GLU A 132 -27.95 -10.86 7.42
N ARG A 133 -27.48 -9.96 6.54
CA ARG A 133 -26.45 -8.95 6.87
C ARG A 133 -26.84 -8.11 8.09
N GLY A 134 -28.08 -7.62 8.10
CA GLY A 134 -28.62 -6.81 9.19
C GLY A 134 -28.63 -7.53 10.55
N ARG A 135 -28.85 -8.86 10.58
CA ARG A 135 -28.76 -9.65 11.82
C ARG A 135 -27.37 -9.63 12.43
N TRP A 136 -26.34 -9.46 11.60
CA TRP A 136 -24.93 -9.38 12.00
C TRP A 136 -24.41 -7.95 12.11
N ASN A 137 -25.27 -6.93 12.08
CA ASN A 137 -24.88 -5.52 12.04
C ASN A 137 -23.98 -5.17 10.85
N VAL A 138 -24.07 -5.93 9.76
CA VAL A 138 -23.41 -5.63 8.50
C VAL A 138 -24.36 -4.78 7.64
N PRO A 139 -23.89 -3.69 7.01
CA PRO A 139 -24.71 -2.89 6.11
C PRO A 139 -25.19 -3.71 4.90
N SER A 140 -26.19 -3.20 4.16
CA SER A 140 -26.64 -3.86 2.93
C SER A 140 -25.53 -3.96 1.89
N LEU A 141 -25.67 -4.89 0.94
CA LEU A 141 -24.70 -5.05 -0.14
C LEU A 141 -24.51 -3.75 -0.93
N ALA A 142 -25.59 -3.01 -1.19
CA ALA A 142 -25.53 -1.73 -1.89
C ALA A 142 -24.68 -0.69 -1.13
N VAL A 143 -24.80 -0.61 0.20
CA VAL A 143 -23.98 0.29 1.03
C VAL A 143 -22.52 -0.16 1.06
N ALA A 144 -22.25 -1.47 1.09
CA ALA A 144 -20.89 -1.98 1.01
C ALA A 144 -20.22 -1.62 -0.33
N VAL A 145 -20.94 -1.74 -1.45
CA VAL A 145 -20.44 -1.31 -2.77
C VAL A 145 -20.18 0.20 -2.78
N GLN A 146 -21.11 1.02 -2.28
CA GLN A 146 -20.93 2.47 -2.20
C GLN A 146 -19.71 2.85 -1.34
N ARG A 147 -19.44 2.11 -0.26
CA ARG A 147 -18.27 2.36 0.59
C ARG A 147 -16.96 2.18 -0.18
N ALA A 148 -16.87 1.24 -1.12
CA ALA A 148 -15.69 1.12 -1.98
C ALA A 148 -15.50 2.38 -2.87
N ASP A 149 -16.60 2.95 -3.38
CA ASP A 149 -16.56 4.20 -4.14
C ASP A 149 -16.17 5.40 -3.27
N GLU A 150 -16.60 5.43 -2.00
CA GLU A 150 -16.18 6.42 -1.01
C GLU A 150 -14.70 6.29 -0.69
N MET A 151 -14.19 5.07 -0.46
CA MET A 151 -12.77 4.82 -0.25
C MET A 151 -11.93 5.26 -1.46
N ASN A 152 -12.41 5.01 -2.67
CA ASN A 152 -11.76 5.51 -3.89
C ASN A 152 -11.76 7.04 -3.97
N ARG A 153 -12.85 7.71 -3.55
CA ARG A 153 -12.92 9.18 -3.50
C ARG A 153 -12.07 9.79 -2.39
N SER A 154 -11.98 9.15 -1.22
CA SER A 154 -11.14 9.62 -0.12
C SER A 154 -9.66 9.36 -0.38
N GLU A 155 -9.30 8.29 -1.09
CA GLU A 155 -7.94 8.08 -1.61
C GLU A 155 -7.58 9.12 -2.66
N GLN A 156 -8.49 9.42 -3.60
CA GLN A 156 -8.31 10.52 -4.54
C GLN A 156 -8.21 11.87 -3.82
N GLY A 157 -8.99 12.08 -2.75
CA GLY A 157 -8.96 13.26 -1.88
C GLY A 157 -7.76 13.33 -0.92
N SER A 158 -7.15 12.20 -0.57
CA SER A 158 -5.88 12.13 0.19
C SER A 158 -4.67 12.25 -0.73
N ARG A 159 -4.85 11.95 -2.03
CA ARG A 159 -3.94 12.36 -3.12
C ARG A 159 -4.11 13.83 -3.50
N HIS A 160 -5.20 14.49 -3.08
CA HIS A 160 -5.30 15.94 -3.09
C HIS A 160 -4.60 16.50 -1.86
N VAL A 161 -3.47 17.16 -2.08
CA VAL A 161 -2.71 18.02 -1.17
C VAL A 161 -3.57 18.50 0.02
N HIS A 162 -3.23 18.06 1.24
CA HIS A 162 -3.74 18.67 2.45
C HIS A 162 -3.44 20.18 2.40
N PRO A 163 -4.42 21.08 2.56
CA PRO A 163 -4.25 22.53 2.39
C PRO A 163 -3.29 23.20 3.40
N ALA A 164 -2.62 22.42 4.24
CA ALA A 164 -1.56 22.86 5.16
C ALA A 164 -0.13 22.56 4.67
N GLN A 165 0.06 21.77 3.59
CA GLN A 165 1.38 21.39 3.12
C GLN A 165 2.01 22.52 2.29
N ARG A 166 3.21 22.97 2.68
CA ARG A 166 3.93 24.05 2.00
C ARG A 166 4.61 23.50 0.74
N ARG A 167 4.25 24.01 -0.44
CA ARG A 167 4.97 23.72 -1.68
C ARG A 167 6.34 24.40 -1.68
N LEU A 168 7.40 23.62 -1.82
CA LEU A 168 8.80 24.06 -1.79
C LEU A 168 9.37 24.29 -3.19
N ALA A 169 9.01 23.44 -4.14
CA ALA A 169 9.43 23.53 -5.53
C ALA A 169 8.33 23.01 -6.47
N SER A 170 8.33 23.51 -7.71
CA SER A 170 7.47 23.03 -8.79
C SER A 170 8.21 23.18 -10.11
N ALA A 171 8.11 22.18 -10.98
CA ALA A 171 8.62 22.22 -12.35
C ALA A 171 7.62 21.56 -13.30
N THR A 172 7.47 22.11 -14.50
CA THR A 172 6.56 21.60 -15.52
C THR A 172 7.27 21.51 -16.87
N VAL A 173 7.18 20.36 -17.54
CA VAL A 173 7.66 20.11 -18.91
C VAL A 173 6.69 19.17 -19.62
N ALA A 174 6.37 19.40 -20.89
CA ALA A 174 5.55 18.47 -21.69
C ALA A 174 4.34 17.85 -20.93
N GLU A 175 3.53 18.70 -20.30
CA GLU A 175 2.35 18.33 -19.49
C GLU A 175 2.65 17.49 -18.23
N LEU A 176 3.91 17.19 -17.92
CA LEU A 176 4.38 16.64 -16.65
C LEU A 176 4.67 17.78 -15.67
N THR A 177 3.91 17.84 -14.58
CA THR A 177 4.21 18.71 -13.43
C THR A 177 4.71 17.87 -12.27
N VAL A 178 5.80 18.28 -11.64
CA VAL A 178 6.34 17.66 -10.42
C VAL A 178 6.40 18.74 -9.34
N GLU A 179 5.84 18.46 -8.17
CA GLU A 179 5.82 19.38 -7.04
C GLU A 179 6.42 18.74 -5.79
N VAL A 180 7.36 19.46 -5.17
CA VAL A 180 7.91 19.08 -3.87
C VAL A 180 7.08 19.75 -2.79
N LEU A 181 6.44 18.94 -1.95
CA LEU A 181 5.62 19.36 -0.83
C LEU A 181 6.33 19.03 0.47
N GLU A 182 6.30 19.98 1.40
CA GLU A 182 6.72 19.76 2.77
C GLU A 182 5.63 19.02 3.56
N ILE A 183 6.00 17.91 4.20
CA ILE A 183 5.12 17.10 5.05
C ILE A 183 5.59 17.07 6.51
N GLU A 184 4.65 16.86 7.43
CA GLU A 184 4.96 16.70 8.86
C GLU A 184 5.56 15.30 9.15
N PRO A 185 6.41 15.16 10.18
CA PRO A 185 6.88 13.85 10.66
C PRO A 185 5.72 12.92 11.02
N GLY A 186 5.68 11.75 10.38
CA GLY A 186 4.61 10.75 10.56
C GLY A 186 3.71 10.54 9.34
N GLU A 187 3.70 11.46 8.36
CA GLU A 187 2.92 11.32 7.11
C GLU A 187 3.71 10.70 5.94
N ALA A 188 4.93 10.24 6.20
CA ALA A 188 5.82 9.74 5.15
C ALA A 188 5.31 8.41 4.56
N PHE A 189 5.08 8.38 3.24
CA PHE A 189 4.85 7.14 2.49
C PHE A 189 5.97 6.13 2.81
N SER A 190 5.60 5.02 3.44
CA SER A 190 6.54 3.93 3.72
C SER A 190 6.82 3.15 2.45
N MET A 191 8.05 3.26 1.95
CA MET A 191 8.59 2.37 0.93
C MET A 191 9.20 1.14 1.62
N PRO A 192 9.22 -0.04 0.96
CA PRO A 192 9.80 -1.25 1.53
C PRO A 192 11.25 -1.04 1.98
N GLU A 193 11.58 -1.60 3.14
CA GLU A 193 12.87 -1.50 3.83
C GLU A 193 14.05 -2.02 2.99
N ALA A 194 13.77 -2.93 2.05
CA ALA A 194 14.72 -3.43 1.07
C ALA A 194 14.09 -3.49 -0.33
N MET A 195 14.89 -3.20 -1.35
CA MET A 195 14.51 -3.43 -2.74
C MET A 195 14.33 -4.94 -2.98
N PRO A 196 13.33 -5.37 -3.78
CA PRO A 196 13.20 -6.76 -4.19
C PRO A 196 14.49 -7.27 -4.85
N GLN A 197 14.72 -8.58 -4.78
CA GLN A 197 15.84 -9.18 -5.49
C GLN A 197 15.60 -9.13 -7.01
N PRO A 198 16.60 -8.74 -7.82
CA PRO A 198 16.47 -8.74 -9.28
C PRO A 198 16.17 -10.13 -9.84
N GLU A 199 15.15 -10.22 -10.69
CA GLU A 199 14.79 -11.46 -11.37
C GLU A 199 15.27 -11.45 -12.83
N PRO A 200 15.49 -12.64 -13.46
CA PRO A 200 15.90 -12.72 -14.85
C PRO A 200 14.96 -11.97 -15.80
N TRP A 201 15.52 -11.32 -16.81
CA TRP A 201 14.72 -10.67 -17.86
C TRP A 201 13.94 -11.73 -18.67
N PRO A 202 12.63 -11.52 -18.95
CA PRO A 202 11.79 -12.55 -19.56
C PRO A 202 12.14 -12.85 -21.02
N GLY A 203 12.71 -11.89 -21.76
CA GLY A 203 13.23 -12.10 -23.11
C GLY A 203 12.17 -12.33 -24.20
N ASP A 204 10.88 -12.28 -23.86
CA ASP A 204 9.73 -12.49 -24.74
C ASP A 204 9.23 -11.21 -25.44
N GLY A 205 9.88 -10.07 -25.17
CA GLY A 205 9.51 -8.76 -25.71
C GLY A 205 8.33 -8.09 -25.00
N SER A 206 7.79 -8.69 -23.93
CA SER A 206 6.70 -8.10 -23.14
C SER A 206 7.16 -6.92 -22.27
N ALA A 207 8.43 -6.92 -21.86
CA ALA A 207 8.99 -5.94 -20.96
C ALA A 207 9.63 -4.73 -21.70
N PRO A 208 9.35 -3.49 -21.25
CA PRO A 208 9.85 -2.25 -21.84
C PRO A 208 11.34 -2.03 -21.52
N LEU A 209 12.21 -2.62 -22.35
CA LEU A 209 13.66 -2.44 -22.27
C LEU A 209 14.08 -1.08 -22.84
N PRO A 210 14.94 -0.30 -22.17
CA PRO A 210 15.56 0.89 -22.77
C PRO A 210 16.42 0.51 -23.97
N GLY A 211 16.41 1.35 -25.00
CA GLY A 211 17.27 1.18 -26.18
C GLY A 211 18.77 1.37 -25.90
N TYR A 212 19.13 1.90 -24.74
CA TYR A 212 20.51 2.05 -24.25
C TYR A 212 20.65 1.55 -22.81
N LEU A 213 21.68 0.74 -22.58
CA LEU A 213 22.23 0.45 -21.25
C LEU A 213 23.76 0.56 -21.32
N PRO A 214 24.41 1.09 -20.27
CA PRO A 214 25.87 1.08 -20.15
C PRO A 214 26.45 -0.32 -20.31
N ALA A 215 27.64 -0.40 -20.89
CA ALA A 215 28.33 -1.66 -21.11
C ALA A 215 28.58 -2.40 -19.78
N GLY A 216 28.31 -3.70 -19.76
CA GLY A 216 28.46 -4.54 -18.56
C GLY A 216 27.24 -4.56 -17.64
N LEU A 217 26.23 -3.72 -17.89
CA LEU A 217 24.94 -3.82 -17.20
C LEU A 217 23.99 -4.76 -17.93
N ARG A 218 23.24 -5.55 -17.16
CA ARG A 218 22.23 -6.47 -17.66
C ARG A 218 20.87 -6.14 -17.09
N ALA A 219 19.85 -6.07 -17.94
CA ALA A 219 18.49 -5.85 -17.51
C ALA A 219 17.93 -7.04 -16.69
N ALA A 220 17.06 -6.72 -15.74
CA ALA A 220 16.36 -7.63 -14.84
C ALA A 220 14.99 -7.04 -14.45
N LEU A 221 14.08 -7.92 -14.04
CA LEU A 221 12.82 -7.52 -13.42
C LEU A 221 13.06 -7.17 -11.95
N LEU A 222 12.20 -6.33 -11.37
CA LEU A 222 12.34 -5.86 -10.00
C LEU A 222 10.98 -5.80 -9.32
N GLY A 223 10.60 -6.89 -8.67
CA GLY A 223 9.29 -7.06 -8.04
C GLY A 223 8.11 -6.90 -9.01
N ASP A 224 6.95 -6.55 -8.46
CA ASP A 224 5.72 -6.41 -9.25
C ASP A 224 5.72 -5.11 -10.07
N GLY A 225 6.14 -5.20 -11.33
CA GLY A 225 6.02 -4.13 -12.32
C GLY A 225 7.20 -3.14 -12.39
N GLY A 226 8.28 -3.41 -11.65
CA GLY A 226 9.53 -2.65 -11.72
C GLY A 226 10.59 -3.32 -12.61
N TYR A 227 11.57 -2.51 -13.02
CA TYR A 227 12.69 -2.96 -13.84
C TYR A 227 14.00 -2.40 -13.30
N CYS A 228 15.09 -3.12 -13.54
CA CYS A 228 16.43 -2.66 -13.17
C CYS A 228 17.49 -3.13 -14.15
N ALA A 229 18.68 -2.56 -14.05
CA ALA A 229 19.89 -3.13 -14.60
C ALA A 229 20.90 -3.40 -13.48
N VAL A 230 21.51 -4.58 -13.54
CA VAL A 230 22.49 -5.06 -12.57
C VAL A 230 23.88 -5.16 -13.19
N ASP A 231 24.91 -5.00 -12.38
CA ASP A 231 26.30 -5.21 -12.78
C ASP A 231 26.69 -6.71 -12.82
N ALA A 232 27.97 -6.99 -13.05
CA ALA A 232 28.52 -8.35 -13.08
C ALA A 232 28.43 -9.08 -11.73
N ALA A 233 28.34 -8.35 -10.62
CA ALA A 233 28.15 -8.89 -9.27
C ALA A 233 26.66 -9.08 -8.91
N GLY A 234 25.74 -8.67 -9.79
CA GLY A 234 24.30 -8.74 -9.55
C GLY A 234 23.76 -7.57 -8.72
N GLN A 235 24.55 -6.52 -8.49
CA GLN A 235 24.09 -5.33 -7.76
C GLN A 235 23.27 -4.42 -8.67
N ILE A 236 22.17 -3.89 -8.14
CA ILE A 236 21.31 -2.93 -8.85
C ILE A 236 22.05 -1.60 -9.01
N VAL A 237 22.20 -1.16 -10.26
CA VAL A 237 22.89 0.10 -10.60
C VAL A 237 21.89 1.20 -10.99
N VAL A 238 20.83 0.81 -11.69
CA VAL A 238 19.76 1.71 -12.14
C VAL A 238 18.43 0.97 -12.15
N THR A 239 17.35 1.68 -11.82
CA THR A 239 15.97 1.20 -11.83
C THR A 239 15.13 2.09 -12.72
N TRP A 240 14.07 1.52 -13.28
CA TRP A 240 13.02 2.28 -13.93
C TRP A 240 11.64 1.69 -13.66
N PHE A 241 10.65 2.56 -13.48
CA PHE A 241 9.27 2.19 -13.17
C PHE A 241 8.30 2.96 -14.06
N ALA A 242 7.26 2.27 -14.53
CA ALA A 242 6.13 2.91 -15.17
C ALA A 242 5.12 3.33 -14.10
N LEU A 243 4.75 4.60 -14.06
CA LEU A 243 3.74 5.13 -13.14
C LEU A 243 2.56 5.70 -13.94
N GLY A 244 1.35 5.44 -13.45
CA GLY A 244 0.15 6.15 -13.90
C GLY A 244 0.17 7.58 -13.36
N LEU A 245 0.04 8.56 -14.25
CA LEU A 245 -0.01 9.98 -13.91
C LEU A 245 -0.90 10.72 -14.91
N PRO A 246 -2.14 11.09 -14.54
CA PRO A 246 -3.05 11.89 -15.36
C PRO A 246 -2.42 13.20 -15.88
N LEU A 247 -2.98 13.77 -16.95
CA LEU A 247 -2.46 14.99 -17.58
C LEU A 247 -2.65 16.24 -16.72
N ASP A 248 -3.68 16.25 -15.89
CA ASP A 248 -4.13 17.38 -15.07
C ASP A 248 -3.68 17.29 -13.61
N GLU A 249 -2.96 16.23 -13.23
CA GLU A 249 -2.50 16.02 -11.86
C GLU A 249 -0.97 16.16 -11.76
N PRO A 250 -0.45 16.94 -10.80
CA PRO A 250 0.97 16.97 -10.52
C PRO A 250 1.41 15.64 -9.90
N MET A 251 2.63 15.22 -10.20
CA MET A 251 3.31 14.24 -9.37
C MET A 251 3.79 14.92 -8.10
N TYR A 252 3.20 14.53 -6.97
CA TYR A 252 3.62 15.04 -5.67
C TYR A 252 4.77 14.23 -5.11
N LEU A 253 5.74 14.99 -4.65
CA LEU A 253 6.92 14.53 -3.96
C LEU A 253 6.80 15.06 -2.52
N ALA A 254 6.54 14.19 -1.55
CA ALA A 254 6.56 14.50 -0.11
C ALA A 254 7.96 14.51 0.58
N TRP A 255 8.42 15.67 1.05
CA TRP A 255 9.70 15.85 1.74
C TRP A 255 9.51 16.26 3.19
N ASN A 256 10.34 15.72 4.09
CA ASN A 256 10.32 16.07 5.51
C ASN A 256 11.54 16.94 5.89
N ARG A 257 11.33 17.96 6.73
CA ARG A 257 12.41 18.82 7.26
C ARG A 257 13.52 18.05 7.95
N VAL A 258 13.24 16.90 8.55
CA VAL A 258 14.27 16.09 9.22
C VAL A 258 15.21 15.38 8.23
N ASP A 259 14.88 15.36 6.93
CA ASP A 259 15.62 14.65 5.89
C ASP A 259 16.79 15.46 5.29
N GLY A 260 17.04 16.68 5.80
CA GLY A 260 18.16 17.52 5.38
C GLY A 260 17.75 18.69 4.50
N ASP A 261 18.41 18.89 3.36
CA ASP A 261 18.04 19.92 2.39
C ASP A 261 16.91 19.42 1.46
N PRO A 262 15.97 20.28 1.06
CA PRO A 262 14.90 19.89 0.15
C PRO A 262 15.43 19.58 -1.25
N PRO A 263 14.82 18.62 -1.94
CA PRO A 263 15.22 18.24 -3.28
C PRO A 263 15.03 19.39 -4.26
N GLN A 264 16.02 19.58 -5.12
CA GLN A 264 16.05 20.56 -6.20
C GLN A 264 15.47 19.94 -7.46
N LEU A 265 14.62 20.69 -8.15
CA LEU A 265 14.09 20.32 -9.46
C LEU A 265 14.88 21.02 -10.56
N LYS A 266 15.28 20.27 -11.60
CA LYS A 266 15.94 20.82 -12.78
C LYS A 266 15.37 20.20 -14.04
N ILE A 267 15.05 21.02 -15.03
CA ILE A 267 14.64 20.54 -16.35
C ILE A 267 15.88 20.06 -17.11
N ILE A 268 15.79 18.86 -17.70
CA ILE A 268 16.83 18.24 -18.51
C ILE A 268 16.26 17.99 -19.90
N ASP A 269 16.94 18.53 -20.91
CA ASP A 269 16.68 18.22 -22.31
C ASP A 269 17.25 16.84 -22.66
N LEU A 270 16.39 15.93 -23.10
CA LEU A 270 16.77 14.58 -23.55
C LEU A 270 16.81 14.46 -25.08
N GLY A 271 16.60 15.56 -25.82
CA GLY A 271 16.46 15.61 -27.27
C GLY A 271 14.98 15.60 -27.68
N PRO A 272 14.38 14.44 -28.05
CA PRO A 272 12.97 14.39 -28.45
C PRO A 272 11.98 14.50 -27.29
N ARG A 273 12.47 14.53 -26.04
CA ARG A 273 11.69 14.61 -24.81
C ARG A 273 12.40 15.51 -23.81
N GLU A 274 11.64 16.00 -22.85
CA GLU A 274 12.18 16.67 -21.67
C GLU A 274 11.93 15.82 -20.43
N ALA A 275 12.78 16.00 -19.43
CA ALA A 275 12.70 15.33 -18.15
C ALA A 275 12.79 16.33 -17.01
N ILE A 276 12.20 15.97 -15.87
CA ILE A 276 12.46 16.66 -14.61
C ILE A 276 13.44 15.81 -13.80
N TRP A 277 14.62 16.37 -13.54
CA TRP A 277 15.59 15.86 -12.60
C TRP A 277 15.25 16.31 -11.20
N VAL A 278 15.31 15.38 -10.26
CA VAL A 278 15.12 15.59 -8.83
C VAL A 278 16.44 15.26 -8.14
N SER A 279 17.03 16.23 -7.43
CA SER A 279 18.25 15.98 -6.67
C SER A 279 17.98 15.00 -5.51
N ALA A 280 18.92 14.11 -5.27
CA ALA A 280 18.88 13.15 -4.16
C ALA A 280 18.83 13.83 -2.79
N THR A 281 17.77 13.51 -2.02
CA THR A 281 17.65 13.45 -0.54
C THR A 281 16.18 13.14 -0.20
N TRP A 282 15.81 11.85 -0.15
CA TRP A 282 14.44 11.40 0.11
C TRP A 282 14.42 10.36 1.23
N SER A 283 13.91 10.77 2.40
CA SER A 283 13.62 10.01 3.63
C SER A 283 14.68 10.02 4.74
N ALA A 284 14.22 10.32 5.98
CA ALA A 284 14.87 10.11 7.28
C ALA A 284 15.34 8.66 7.51
N VAL A 285 14.92 7.73 6.66
CA VAL A 285 15.15 6.29 6.79
C VAL A 285 16.28 5.80 5.87
N ASN A 286 16.66 6.55 4.82
CA ASN A 286 17.75 6.13 3.93
C ASN A 286 18.51 7.31 3.29
N ALA A 287 19.73 7.57 3.79
CA ALA A 287 20.60 8.66 3.37
C ALA A 287 21.15 8.55 1.93
N GLU A 288 20.98 7.40 1.26
CA GLU A 288 21.65 7.09 -0.01
C GLU A 288 20.67 6.85 -1.18
N ARG A 289 19.50 7.49 -1.21
CA ARG A 289 18.67 7.41 -2.42
C ARG A 289 19.29 8.23 -3.56
N PRO A 290 19.56 7.62 -4.73
CA PRO A 290 20.14 8.31 -5.87
C PRO A 290 19.16 9.34 -6.47
N PRO A 291 19.67 10.28 -7.28
CA PRO A 291 18.81 11.20 -8.00
C PRO A 291 17.89 10.47 -8.97
N VAL A 292 16.80 11.14 -9.33
CA VAL A 292 15.75 10.57 -10.18
C VAL A 292 15.45 11.48 -11.36
N LEU A 293 15.23 10.87 -12.52
CA LEU A 293 14.63 11.48 -13.70
C LEU A 293 13.18 11.05 -13.84
N ILE A 294 12.32 12.00 -14.14
CA ILE A 294 10.89 11.78 -14.40
C ILE A 294 10.61 12.22 -15.84
N VAL A 295 10.11 11.30 -16.67
CA VAL A 295 9.90 11.54 -18.11
C VAL A 295 8.50 11.10 -18.52
N ARG A 296 7.78 11.93 -19.26
CA ARG A 296 6.48 11.56 -19.82
C ARG A 296 6.65 10.36 -20.79
N ALA A 297 5.88 9.30 -20.56
CA ALA A 297 5.95 8.04 -21.32
C ALA A 297 4.74 7.85 -22.25
N GLY A 298 3.62 8.49 -21.92
CA GLY A 298 2.37 8.48 -22.68
C GLY A 298 1.39 9.49 -22.06
N PRO A 299 0.14 9.58 -22.54
CA PRO A 299 -0.83 10.58 -22.04
C PRO A 299 -1.05 10.51 -20.53
N GLU A 300 -1.15 9.30 -19.98
CA GLU A 300 -1.42 9.08 -18.56
C GLU A 300 -0.30 8.31 -17.86
N THR A 301 0.90 8.28 -18.43
CA THR A 301 2.01 7.49 -17.91
C THR A 301 3.32 8.26 -17.93
N CYS A 302 4.18 7.97 -16.96
CA CYS A 302 5.54 8.46 -16.91
C CYS A 302 6.53 7.37 -16.50
N TRP A 303 7.79 7.57 -16.88
CA TRP A 303 8.91 6.80 -16.40
C TRP A 303 9.55 7.50 -15.21
N LEU A 304 9.79 6.75 -14.15
CA LEU A 304 10.65 7.14 -13.03
C LEU A 304 11.96 6.37 -13.16
N ILE A 305 13.10 7.05 -13.34
CA ILE A 305 14.41 6.43 -13.53
C ILE A 305 15.34 6.89 -12.41
N GLY A 306 15.87 5.97 -11.60
CA GLY A 306 16.77 6.28 -10.49
C GLY A 306 17.98 5.37 -10.45
N GLY A 307 19.15 5.89 -10.09
CA GLY A 307 20.36 5.09 -10.03
C GLY A 307 21.62 5.89 -9.75
N GLN A 308 22.70 5.22 -9.39
CA GLN A 308 23.97 5.86 -9.04
C GLN A 308 24.87 6.10 -10.28
N LEU A 309 24.28 6.19 -11.46
CA LEU A 309 25.00 6.46 -12.70
C LEU A 309 25.26 7.96 -12.88
N PRO A 310 26.31 8.34 -13.62
CA PRO A 310 26.51 9.71 -14.08
C PRO A 310 25.24 10.26 -14.77
N SER A 311 24.97 11.55 -14.58
CA SER A 311 23.73 12.19 -15.07
C SER A 311 23.52 12.07 -16.58
N ASN A 312 24.61 12.05 -17.37
CA ASN A 312 24.55 11.83 -18.81
C ASN A 312 24.12 10.40 -19.18
N GLU A 313 24.53 9.39 -18.42
CA GLU A 313 24.10 8.00 -18.65
C GLU A 313 22.64 7.81 -18.27
N LEU A 314 22.20 8.36 -17.14
CA LEU A 314 20.79 8.35 -16.75
C LEU A 314 19.91 9.04 -17.79
N ALA A 315 20.35 10.19 -18.31
CA ALA A 315 19.65 10.90 -19.38
C ALA A 315 19.56 10.06 -20.66
N GLN A 316 20.62 9.35 -21.04
CA GLN A 316 20.62 8.50 -22.21
C GLN A 316 19.73 7.26 -22.05
N ILE A 317 19.69 6.65 -20.86
CA ILE A 317 18.74 5.58 -20.54
C ILE A 317 17.32 6.12 -20.68
N ALA A 318 17.03 7.25 -20.03
CA ALA A 318 15.71 7.87 -20.02
C ALA A 318 15.21 8.25 -21.42
N SER A 319 16.08 8.78 -22.28
CA SER A 319 15.75 9.13 -23.66
C SER A 319 15.46 7.92 -24.54
N SER A 320 16.08 6.78 -24.21
CA SER A 320 15.94 5.52 -24.95
C SER A 320 14.77 4.65 -24.51
N LEU A 321 14.08 5.02 -23.43
CA LEU A 321 12.91 4.27 -22.94
C LEU A 321 11.73 4.38 -23.91
N PRO A 322 11.02 3.28 -24.18
CA PRO A 322 9.90 3.28 -25.10
C PRO A 322 8.77 4.18 -24.59
N LEU A 323 7.99 4.73 -25.52
CA LEU A 323 6.69 5.28 -25.16
C LEU A 323 5.79 4.14 -24.70
N LEU A 324 4.98 4.41 -23.68
CA LEU A 324 3.96 3.50 -23.20
C LEU A 324 2.61 3.91 -23.81
N PRO A 325 1.80 2.96 -24.29
CA PRO A 325 0.42 3.27 -24.63
C PRO A 325 -0.28 3.83 -23.39
N GLY A 326 -1.19 4.80 -23.58
CA GLY A 326 -2.10 5.20 -22.50
C GLY A 326 -2.79 3.95 -21.95
N VAL A 327 -2.95 3.85 -20.63
CA VAL A 327 -3.64 2.72 -20.03
C VAL A 327 -5.04 2.67 -20.63
N ARG A 328 -5.26 1.81 -21.62
CA ARG A 328 -6.62 1.47 -22.02
C ARG A 328 -7.23 0.88 -20.75
N ALA A 329 -8.28 1.51 -20.23
CA ALA A 329 -9.17 0.87 -19.29
C ALA A 329 -9.50 -0.52 -19.86
N VAL A 330 -8.92 -1.56 -19.27
CA VAL A 330 -9.24 -2.93 -19.64
C VAL A 330 -10.67 -3.11 -19.17
N LYS A 331 -11.62 -3.06 -20.11
CA LYS A 331 -12.94 -3.63 -19.88
C LYS A 331 -12.71 -5.11 -19.63
N ALA A 332 -12.79 -5.53 -18.37
CA ALA A 332 -12.88 -6.93 -18.04
C ALA A 332 -14.21 -7.46 -18.57
N VAL A 333 -14.12 -8.43 -19.49
CA VAL A 333 -15.15 -9.43 -19.75
C VAL A 333 -14.92 -10.55 -18.75
#